data_AF-A0A2A5B4A6-F1
#
_entry.id   AF-A0A2A5B4A6-F1
#
_cell.length_a   1.000
_cell.length_b   1.000
_cell.length_c   1.000
_cell.angle_alpha   90.00
_cell.angle_beta   90.00
_cell.angle_gamma   90.00
#
_symmetry.space_group_name_H-M   'P 1'
#
loop_
_entity.id
_entity.type
_entity.pdbx_description
1 polymer ?
#
loop_
_entity_poly.entity_id
_entity_poly.type
_entity_poly.pdbx_seq_one_letter_code
_entity_poly.pdbx_strand_id
1 'polypeptide(L)'
;MTRLVSAPAVRQRGVILIVLMIVFVLASTSAILVIFDNNILTRQRDSNVMLAMRDAKDALIAYAVLHGDYYSATDGAPGRLICPDTNGDGIEDSPCPGNSLGRLPVSIILPSAAVFSFSNFNSGIDEQFWYTLSDDFKRSPTGILNTTSNGNLSLDGQGGIAAILIAPGGATGVQLRGNNTSANYLEADNVAGPTYVSSDALDPENFNDRVLTITTSEILSPVSARVAEAMKLELNVFHVLNGIYPLDQAEFITAMGAAPAWIGANTWVLNTLYTQVTADSATLAFSNCNIVYTLNVGVPGISKAGVRC
;
A
#
# COMPACT_ATOMS: atom_id res chain seq x y z
N MET A 1 -84.79 16.36 -57.79
CA MET A 1 -83.53 17.13 -57.86
C MET A 1 -82.78 16.88 -56.57
N THR A 2 -81.76 16.03 -56.58
CA THR A 2 -80.93 15.76 -55.39
C THR A 2 -79.48 15.72 -55.84
N ARG A 3 -78.72 16.77 -55.51
CA ARG A 3 -77.29 16.91 -55.84
C ARG A 3 -76.48 16.01 -54.91
N LEU A 4 -75.68 15.11 -55.49
CA LEU A 4 -74.56 14.46 -54.81
C LEU A 4 -73.40 15.46 -54.72
N VAL A 5 -72.96 15.75 -53.50
CA VAL A 5 -71.72 16.50 -53.24
C VAL A 5 -70.64 15.50 -52.87
N SER A 6 -69.61 15.39 -53.70
CA SER A 6 -68.39 14.61 -53.43
C SER A 6 -67.47 15.36 -52.46
N ALA A 7 -67.03 14.71 -51.39
CA ALA A 7 -66.00 15.22 -50.49
C ALA A 7 -64.58 14.96 -51.07
N PRO A 8 -63.60 15.87 -50.88
CA PRO A 8 -62.25 15.69 -51.39
C PRO A 8 -61.44 14.76 -50.47
N ALA A 9 -60.65 13.86 -51.07
CA ALA A 9 -59.68 13.03 -50.35
C ALA A 9 -58.42 13.86 -50.04
N VAL A 10 -58.14 14.09 -48.75
CA VAL A 10 -56.90 14.73 -48.31
C VAL A 10 -55.77 13.69 -48.35
N ARG A 11 -54.85 13.84 -49.31
CA ARG A 11 -53.59 13.08 -49.35
C ARG A 11 -52.60 13.68 -48.33
N GLN A 12 -52.54 13.11 -47.12
CA GLN A 12 -51.46 13.41 -46.16
C GLN A 12 -50.17 12.72 -46.60
N ARG A 13 -49.19 13.50 -47.09
CA ARG A 13 -47.81 13.04 -47.38
C ARG A 13 -46.78 13.41 -46.29
N GLY A 14 -47.21 14.08 -45.21
CA GLY A 14 -46.30 14.61 -44.18
C GLY A 14 -46.07 13.75 -42.93
N VAL A 15 -47.02 12.87 -42.58
CA VAL A 15 -46.98 12.13 -41.29
C VAL A 15 -45.92 11.02 -41.31
N ILE A 16 -45.68 10.39 -42.46
CA ILE A 16 -44.70 9.30 -42.61
C ILE A 16 -43.28 9.77 -42.29
N LEU A 17 -42.93 11.01 -42.68
CA LEU A 17 -41.58 11.53 -42.51
C LEU A 17 -41.30 11.89 -41.04
N ILE A 18 -42.32 12.38 -40.32
CA ILE A 18 -42.23 12.66 -38.89
C ILE A 18 -42.11 11.36 -38.09
N VAL A 19 -42.91 10.35 -38.42
CA VAL A 19 -42.83 9.03 -37.76
C VAL A 19 -41.47 8.36 -38.02
N LEU A 20 -40.98 8.42 -39.25
CA LEU A 20 -39.65 7.91 -39.60
C LEU A 20 -38.53 8.63 -38.83
N MET A 21 -38.62 9.96 -38.72
CA MET A 21 -37.65 10.76 -37.97
C MET A 21 -37.69 10.44 -36.47
N ILE A 22 -38.87 10.25 -35.88
CA ILE A 22 -39.02 9.85 -34.47
C ILE A 22 -38.41 8.47 -34.23
N VAL A 23 -38.67 7.49 -35.11
CA VAL A 23 -38.08 6.15 -35.02
C VAL A 23 -36.55 6.23 -35.14
N PHE A 24 -36.04 7.09 -36.03
CA PHE A 24 -34.61 7.28 -36.20
C PHE A 24 -33.97 7.90 -34.95
N VAL A 25 -34.58 8.94 -34.38
CA VAL A 25 -34.10 9.59 -33.15
C VAL A 25 -34.09 8.61 -31.98
N LEU A 26 -35.17 7.84 -31.79
CA LEU A 26 -35.26 6.84 -30.71
C LEU A 26 -34.18 5.76 -30.86
N ALA A 27 -34.01 5.22 -32.07
CA ALA A 27 -32.97 4.22 -32.38
C ALA A 27 -31.55 4.78 -32.15
N SER A 28 -31.33 6.05 -32.50
CA SER A 28 -30.05 6.75 -32.29
C SER A 28 -29.73 6.88 -30.79
N THR A 29 -30.71 7.32 -29.98
CA THR A 29 -30.52 7.46 -28.53
C THR A 29 -30.26 6.13 -27.84
N SER A 30 -30.90 5.04 -28.25
CA SER A 30 -30.65 3.70 -27.67
C SER A 30 -29.24 3.18 -27.96
N ALA A 31 -28.72 3.41 -29.18
CA ALA A 31 -27.38 2.98 -29.54
C ALA A 31 -26.29 3.75 -28.78
N ILE A 32 -26.52 5.04 -28.53
CA ILE A 32 -25.60 5.90 -27.78
C ILE A 32 -25.54 5.48 -26.30
N LEU A 33 -26.67 5.17 -25.67
CA LEU A 33 -26.70 4.78 -24.26
C LEU A 33 -25.90 3.50 -23.97
N VAL A 34 -25.99 2.49 -24.84
CA VAL A 34 -25.27 1.20 -24.67
C VAL A 34 -23.74 1.38 -24.74
N ILE A 35 -23.24 2.36 -25.50
CA ILE A 35 -21.80 2.62 -25.66
C ILE A 35 -21.25 3.46 -24.49
N PHE A 36 -22.05 4.35 -23.91
CA PHE A 36 -21.61 5.18 -22.78
C PHE A 36 -21.68 4.44 -21.44
N ASP A 37 -22.67 3.57 -21.22
CA ASP A 37 -22.88 2.90 -19.92
C ASP A 37 -21.70 1.98 -19.52
N ASN A 38 -21.24 1.14 -20.45
CA ASN A 38 -20.18 0.17 -20.16
C ASN A 38 -18.85 0.82 -19.79
N ASN A 39 -18.52 1.94 -20.44
CA ASN A 39 -17.28 2.67 -20.16
C ASN A 39 -17.33 3.45 -18.83
N ILE A 40 -18.52 3.78 -18.32
CA ILE A 40 -18.68 4.42 -17.02
C ILE A 40 -18.55 3.37 -15.90
N LEU A 41 -19.20 2.22 -16.06
CA LEU A 41 -19.14 1.13 -15.08
C LEU A 41 -17.73 0.55 -14.92
N THR A 42 -17.01 0.31 -16.02
CA THR A 42 -15.62 -0.17 -15.96
C THR A 42 -14.70 0.85 -15.31
N ARG A 43 -14.80 2.13 -15.69
CA ARG A 43 -14.01 3.21 -15.05
C ARG A 43 -14.32 3.36 -13.56
N GLN A 44 -15.59 3.22 -13.17
CA GLN A 44 -15.97 3.28 -11.77
C GLN A 44 -15.41 2.09 -10.98
N ARG A 45 -15.44 0.88 -11.56
CA ARG A 45 -14.82 -0.30 -10.97
C ARG A 45 -13.31 -0.11 -10.81
N ASP A 46 -12.61 0.31 -11.86
CA ASP A 46 -11.17 0.58 -11.81
C ASP A 46 -10.83 1.62 -10.74
N SER A 47 -11.61 2.70 -10.63
CA SER A 47 -11.44 3.70 -9.59
C SER A 47 -11.64 3.12 -8.18
N ASN A 48 -12.64 2.27 -7.99
CA ASN A 48 -12.91 1.64 -6.68
C ASN A 48 -11.78 0.68 -6.28
N VAL A 49 -11.26 -0.12 -7.22
CA VAL A 49 -10.12 -1.01 -6.98
C VAL A 49 -8.90 -0.19 -6.57
N MET A 50 -8.57 0.86 -7.32
CA MET A 50 -7.41 1.71 -7.00
C MET A 50 -7.56 2.43 -5.65
N LEU A 51 -8.75 2.87 -5.29
CA LEU A 51 -9.01 3.45 -3.96
C LEU A 51 -8.79 2.41 -2.86
N ALA A 52 -9.38 1.22 -2.99
CA ALA A 52 -9.23 0.16 -2.00
C ALA A 52 -7.78 -0.35 -1.88
N MET A 53 -7.02 -0.40 -2.98
CA MET A 53 -5.58 -0.74 -2.94
C MET A 53 -4.78 0.32 -2.18
N ARG A 54 -5.14 1.60 -2.32
CA ARG A 54 -4.50 2.69 -1.56
C ARG A 54 -4.83 2.62 -0.08
N ASP A 55 -6.09 2.35 0.27
CA ASP A 55 -6.50 2.16 1.66
C ASP A 55 -5.75 0.97 2.30
N ALA A 56 -5.63 -0.14 1.58
CA ALA A 56 -4.85 -1.30 2.02
C ALA A 56 -3.35 -0.98 2.19
N LYS A 57 -2.78 -0.21 1.26
CA LYS A 57 -1.39 0.28 1.36
C LYS A 57 -1.20 1.16 2.60
N ASP A 58 -2.11 2.10 2.84
CA ASP A 58 -2.04 2.99 4.00
C ASP A 58 -2.16 2.20 5.31
N ALA A 59 -3.03 1.17 5.36
CA ALA A 59 -3.13 0.27 6.50
C ALA A 59 -1.84 -0.53 6.74
N LEU A 60 -1.19 -1.04 5.70
CA LEU A 60 0.09 -1.74 5.80
C LEU A 60 1.21 -0.80 6.28
N ILE A 61 1.29 0.42 5.77
CA ILE A 61 2.27 1.42 6.23
C ILE A 61 2.01 1.79 7.69
N ALA A 62 0.75 2.02 8.07
CA ALA A 62 0.38 2.33 9.46
C ALA A 62 0.73 1.17 10.42
N TYR A 63 0.46 -0.07 10.01
CA TYR A 63 0.89 -1.26 10.76
C TYR A 63 2.42 -1.28 10.93
N ALA A 64 3.17 -1.05 9.85
CA ALA A 64 4.62 -1.04 9.88
C ALA A 64 5.18 0.02 10.84
N VAL A 65 4.69 1.25 10.78
CA VAL A 65 5.15 2.34 11.65
C VAL A 65 4.88 2.03 13.13
N LEU A 66 3.72 1.45 13.44
CA LEU A 66 3.29 1.17 14.80
C LEU A 66 3.70 -0.23 15.30
N HIS A 67 4.35 -1.04 14.47
CA HIS A 67 4.68 -2.43 14.82
C HIS A 67 5.49 -2.53 16.12
N GLY A 68 6.47 -1.64 16.32
CA GLY A 68 7.26 -1.61 17.54
C GLY A 68 6.53 -1.13 18.80
N ASP A 69 5.35 -0.51 18.63
CA ASP A 69 4.46 -0.17 19.74
C ASP A 69 3.49 -1.31 20.06
N TYR A 70 3.17 -2.15 19.07
CA TYR A 70 2.27 -3.30 19.23
C TYR A 70 2.95 -4.52 19.84
N TYR A 71 4.20 -4.79 19.42
CA TYR A 71 4.94 -6.00 19.79
C TYR A 71 6.10 -5.64 20.73
N SER A 72 6.48 -6.57 21.61
CA SER A 72 7.43 -6.32 22.71
C SER A 72 8.79 -5.79 22.24
N ALA A 73 9.55 -5.20 23.18
CA ALA A 73 10.76 -4.44 22.85
C ALA A 73 11.87 -5.22 22.13
N THR A 74 11.94 -6.55 22.20
CA THR A 74 13.00 -7.34 21.52
C THR A 74 12.63 -7.79 20.12
N ASP A 75 11.34 -8.07 19.86
CA ASP A 75 10.85 -8.65 18.61
C ASP A 75 10.02 -7.63 17.77
N GLY A 76 9.67 -6.48 18.36
CA GLY A 76 8.86 -5.44 17.74
C GLY A 76 9.71 -4.25 17.27
N ALA A 77 10.26 -4.34 16.05
CA ALA A 77 10.86 -3.18 15.40
C ALA A 77 9.83 -2.47 14.50
N PRO A 78 9.77 -1.13 14.45
CA PRO A 78 9.04 -0.44 13.39
C PRO A 78 9.54 -0.83 11.99
N GLY A 79 8.66 -0.77 11.01
CA GLY A 79 8.91 -1.11 9.60
C GLY A 79 8.53 -2.53 9.20
N ARG A 80 8.06 -3.36 10.13
CA ARG A 80 7.70 -4.76 9.87
C ARG A 80 6.30 -4.87 9.28
N LEU A 81 6.15 -5.77 8.31
CA LEU A 81 4.90 -6.10 7.66
C LEU A 81 4.46 -7.53 8.01
N ILE A 82 3.15 -7.75 7.93
CA ILE A 82 2.51 -9.06 8.13
C ILE A 82 2.88 -10.02 7.00
N CYS A 83 2.82 -11.32 7.29
CA CYS A 83 2.93 -12.34 6.26
C CYS A 83 1.64 -12.45 5.43
N PRO A 84 1.70 -12.89 4.16
CA PRO A 84 0.51 -13.15 3.37
C PRO A 84 -0.32 -14.30 3.95
N ASP A 85 -1.59 -14.34 3.58
CA ASP A 85 -2.51 -15.47 3.81
C ASP A 85 -2.37 -16.47 2.65
N THR A 86 -1.69 -17.59 2.91
CA THR A 86 -1.41 -18.66 1.95
C THR A 86 -2.42 -19.80 2.03
N ASN A 87 -3.37 -19.77 2.96
CA ASN A 87 -4.38 -20.82 3.14
C ASN A 87 -5.83 -20.36 2.84
N GLY A 88 -6.08 -19.04 2.76
CA GLY A 88 -7.35 -18.42 2.42
C GLY A 88 -8.30 -18.19 3.61
N ASP A 89 -7.84 -18.27 4.85
CA ASP A 89 -8.66 -18.06 6.06
C ASP A 89 -8.80 -16.58 6.48
N GLY A 90 -8.15 -15.67 5.76
CA GLY A 90 -8.13 -14.25 6.02
C GLY A 90 -7.14 -13.81 7.10
N ILE A 91 -6.26 -14.71 7.55
CA ILE A 91 -5.25 -14.48 8.59
C ILE A 91 -3.85 -14.67 7.98
N GLU A 92 -2.85 -13.98 8.51
CA GLU A 92 -1.47 -14.19 8.06
C GLU A 92 -0.94 -15.61 8.39
N ASP A 93 -0.16 -16.18 7.47
CA ASP A 93 0.61 -17.40 7.70
C ASP A 93 2.07 -17.06 8.05
N SER A 94 2.31 -16.72 9.32
CA SER A 94 3.67 -16.43 9.84
C SER A 94 4.26 -17.66 10.56
N PRO A 95 5.55 -18.01 10.36
CA PRO A 95 6.52 -17.35 9.49
C PRO A 95 6.31 -17.70 8.00
N CYS A 96 6.53 -16.72 7.13
CA CYS A 96 6.39 -16.89 5.69
C CYS A 96 7.77 -17.02 4.99
N PRO A 97 7.96 -17.98 4.07
CA PRO A 97 9.22 -18.18 3.35
C PRO A 97 9.61 -16.99 2.45
N GLY A 98 10.82 -17.02 1.91
CA GLY A 98 11.30 -16.05 0.91
C GLY A 98 10.31 -15.87 -0.25
N ASN A 99 10.06 -14.62 -0.66
CA ASN A 99 9.14 -14.31 -1.78
C ASN A 99 7.72 -14.89 -1.63
N SER A 100 7.22 -14.98 -0.40
CA SER A 100 5.86 -15.48 -0.15
C SER A 100 4.83 -14.64 -0.88
N LEU A 101 3.91 -15.31 -1.55
CA LEU A 101 2.77 -14.73 -2.25
C LEU A 101 1.51 -15.43 -1.76
N GLY A 102 0.54 -14.66 -1.32
CA GLY A 102 -0.77 -15.13 -0.85
C GLY A 102 -1.78 -14.00 -0.92
N ARG A 103 -2.96 -14.20 -0.33
CA ARG A 103 -3.93 -13.09 -0.15
C ARG A 103 -3.39 -12.11 0.88
N LEU A 104 -3.83 -10.86 0.78
CA LEU A 104 -3.68 -9.90 1.86
C LEU A 104 -4.58 -10.36 3.02
N PRO A 105 -4.05 -10.60 4.23
CA PRO A 105 -4.88 -10.89 5.39
C PRO A 105 -5.96 -9.83 5.61
N VAL A 106 -7.15 -10.25 6.04
CA VAL A 106 -8.27 -9.33 6.30
C VAL A 106 -7.98 -8.49 7.55
N SER A 107 -7.41 -9.13 8.57
CA SER A 107 -7.09 -8.50 9.84
C SER A 107 -6.04 -9.28 10.61
N ILE A 108 -5.53 -8.69 11.68
CA ILE A 108 -4.68 -9.34 12.68
C ILE A 108 -5.15 -8.96 14.08
N ILE A 109 -5.05 -9.91 15.02
CA ILE A 109 -5.26 -9.65 16.44
C ILE A 109 -3.92 -9.21 17.03
N LEU A 110 -3.87 -7.97 17.53
CA LEU A 110 -2.68 -7.40 18.17
C LEU A 110 -2.49 -7.98 19.59
N PRO A 111 -1.28 -7.89 20.18
CA PRO A 111 -1.06 -8.33 21.56
C PRO A 111 -1.96 -7.68 22.61
N SER A 112 -2.49 -6.49 22.32
CA SER A 112 -3.50 -5.80 23.13
C SER A 112 -4.92 -6.39 23.02
N ALA A 113 -5.11 -7.46 22.26
CA ALA A 113 -6.39 -8.03 21.82
C ALA A 113 -7.24 -7.11 20.91
N ALA A 114 -6.70 -5.95 20.49
CA ALA A 114 -7.32 -5.11 19.48
C ALA A 114 -7.22 -5.77 18.09
N VAL A 115 -8.24 -5.56 17.26
CA VAL A 115 -8.23 -6.00 15.86
C VAL A 115 -7.71 -4.86 14.99
N PHE A 116 -6.67 -5.13 14.21
CA PHE A 116 -6.19 -4.25 13.16
C PHE A 116 -6.64 -4.79 11.81
N SER A 117 -7.37 -3.98 11.03
CA SER A 117 -7.92 -4.38 9.73
C SER A 117 -7.04 -3.86 8.58
N PHE A 118 -6.84 -4.68 7.55
CA PHE A 118 -6.10 -4.30 6.34
C PHE A 118 -7.05 -4.06 5.17
N SER A 119 -7.72 -5.12 4.70
CA SER A 119 -8.73 -5.01 3.64
C SER A 119 -9.60 -6.25 3.60
N ASN A 120 -10.90 -6.07 3.43
CA ASN A 120 -11.84 -7.13 3.05
C ASN A 120 -12.40 -6.93 1.63
N PHE A 121 -11.76 -6.06 0.83
CA PHE A 121 -12.24 -5.72 -0.50
C PHE A 121 -12.38 -6.99 -1.36
N ASN A 122 -13.53 -7.13 -2.00
CA ASN A 122 -13.87 -8.24 -2.89
C ASN A 122 -13.73 -9.67 -2.32
N SER A 123 -13.70 -9.83 -0.99
CA SER A 123 -13.68 -11.16 -0.34
C SER A 123 -14.90 -12.01 -0.64
N GLY A 124 -16.07 -11.42 -0.76
CA GLY A 124 -17.32 -12.13 -1.09
C GLY A 124 -17.41 -12.67 -2.51
N ILE A 125 -16.49 -12.27 -3.40
CA ILE A 125 -16.46 -12.71 -4.81
C ILE A 125 -15.11 -13.31 -5.22
N ASP A 126 -14.25 -13.62 -4.24
CA ASP A 126 -12.96 -14.28 -4.46
C ASP A 126 -11.96 -13.45 -5.31
N GLU A 127 -12.09 -12.12 -5.28
CA GLU A 127 -11.20 -11.16 -5.95
C GLU A 127 -10.43 -10.29 -4.95
N GLN A 128 -10.07 -10.89 -3.81
CA GLN A 128 -9.24 -10.24 -2.79
C GLN A 128 -7.86 -9.92 -3.33
N PHE A 129 -7.25 -8.88 -2.77
CA PHE A 129 -5.87 -8.52 -3.10
C PHE A 129 -4.92 -9.68 -2.78
N TRP A 130 -4.07 -9.99 -3.73
CA TRP A 130 -2.85 -10.75 -3.53
C TRP A 130 -1.76 -9.81 -3.00
N TYR A 131 -0.86 -10.37 -2.22
CA TYR A 131 0.12 -9.63 -1.46
C TYR A 131 1.41 -10.42 -1.34
N THR A 132 2.53 -9.72 -1.54
CA THR A 132 3.87 -10.20 -1.26
C THR A 132 4.70 -9.11 -0.58
N LEU A 133 5.78 -9.52 0.07
CA LEU A 133 6.68 -8.63 0.79
C LEU A 133 8.14 -9.09 0.66
N SER A 134 9.02 -8.10 0.73
CA SER A 134 10.45 -8.29 0.78
C SER A 134 10.88 -8.97 2.07
N ASP A 135 11.92 -9.78 1.99
CA ASP A 135 12.38 -10.65 3.07
C ASP A 135 12.77 -9.87 4.34
N ASP A 136 13.48 -8.74 4.19
CA ASP A 136 13.91 -7.89 5.31
C ASP A 136 12.75 -7.20 6.05
N PHE A 137 11.60 -7.06 5.40
CA PHE A 137 10.44 -6.34 5.93
C PHE A 137 9.45 -7.25 6.65
N LYS A 138 9.66 -8.57 6.64
CA LYS A 138 8.80 -9.52 7.35
C LYS A 138 8.88 -9.33 8.86
N ARG A 139 7.74 -9.50 9.53
CA ARG A 139 7.70 -9.59 11.00
C ARG A 139 8.27 -10.91 11.55
N SER A 140 8.48 -11.94 10.73
CA SER A 140 9.13 -13.19 11.12
C SER A 140 9.70 -13.96 9.90
N PRO A 141 10.96 -14.44 9.94
CA PRO A 141 11.97 -14.13 10.94
C PRO A 141 12.43 -12.66 10.83
N THR A 142 12.78 -12.04 11.96
CA THR A 142 13.23 -10.64 11.99
C THR A 142 14.72 -10.54 11.67
N GLY A 143 15.07 -10.11 10.46
CA GLY A 143 16.43 -9.64 10.12
C GLY A 143 16.75 -8.27 10.74
N ILE A 144 17.84 -7.61 10.37
CA ILE A 144 18.07 -6.20 10.74
C ILE A 144 17.26 -5.31 9.80
N LEU A 145 16.42 -4.42 10.35
CA LEU A 145 15.63 -3.47 9.56
C LEU A 145 15.93 -2.02 9.96
N ASN A 146 16.59 -1.29 9.05
CA ASN A 146 16.85 0.14 9.19
C ASN A 146 16.86 0.84 7.82
N THR A 147 17.24 2.12 7.76
CA THR A 147 17.27 2.90 6.51
C THR A 147 18.27 2.42 5.45
N THR A 148 19.14 1.45 5.78
CA THR A 148 20.02 0.79 4.80
C THR A 148 19.46 -0.52 4.25
N SER A 149 18.36 -1.02 4.82
CA SER A 149 17.68 -2.22 4.33
C SER A 149 17.07 -1.97 2.97
N ASN A 150 17.22 -2.95 2.08
CA ASN A 150 16.71 -2.88 0.71
C ASN A 150 15.66 -3.95 0.48
N GLY A 151 14.69 -3.62 -0.37
CA GLY A 151 13.72 -4.60 -0.84
C GLY A 151 14.31 -5.49 -1.92
N ASN A 152 14.00 -6.77 -1.89
CA ASN A 152 14.41 -7.74 -2.92
C ASN A 152 13.37 -7.91 -4.04
N LEU A 153 12.19 -7.30 -3.90
CA LEU A 153 11.14 -7.32 -4.92
C LEU A 153 11.42 -6.29 -6.03
N SER A 154 10.93 -6.59 -7.24
CA SER A 154 10.95 -5.65 -8.37
C SER A 154 9.62 -5.60 -9.13
N LEU A 155 9.29 -4.44 -9.69
CA LEU A 155 8.19 -4.24 -10.63
C LEU A 155 8.75 -3.63 -11.90
N ASP A 156 8.52 -4.28 -13.05
CA ASP A 156 9.02 -3.84 -14.36
C ASP A 156 10.55 -3.58 -14.36
N GLY A 157 11.29 -4.42 -13.61
CA GLY A 157 12.74 -4.30 -13.42
C GLY A 157 13.20 -3.22 -12.44
N GLN A 158 12.28 -2.46 -11.82
CA GLN A 158 12.61 -1.46 -10.80
C GLN A 158 12.54 -2.08 -9.39
N GLY A 159 13.65 -2.02 -8.65
CA GLY A 159 13.76 -2.52 -7.27
C GLY A 159 13.34 -1.48 -6.21
N GLY A 160 13.77 -1.71 -4.96
CA GLY A 160 13.46 -0.79 -3.84
C GLY A 160 12.02 -0.92 -3.34
N ILE A 161 11.45 -2.11 -3.46
CA ILE A 161 10.05 -2.41 -3.12
C ILE A 161 9.99 -3.25 -1.85
N ALA A 162 9.31 -2.74 -0.82
CA ALA A 162 9.10 -3.47 0.43
C ALA A 162 7.93 -4.45 0.34
N ALA A 163 6.88 -4.12 -0.42
CA ALA A 163 5.75 -5.00 -0.66
C ALA A 163 5.02 -4.66 -1.96
N ILE A 164 4.23 -5.61 -2.47
CA ILE A 164 3.38 -5.45 -3.65
C ILE A 164 1.98 -5.94 -3.32
N LEU A 165 0.99 -5.13 -3.67
CA LEU A 165 -0.42 -5.47 -3.70
C LEU A 165 -0.83 -5.70 -5.16
N ILE A 166 -1.54 -6.80 -5.42
CA ILE A 166 -2.02 -7.16 -6.74
C ILE A 166 -3.52 -7.39 -6.63
N ALA A 167 -4.32 -6.57 -7.31
CA ALA A 167 -5.75 -6.83 -7.44
C ALA A 167 -5.95 -7.66 -8.71
N PRO A 168 -6.44 -8.91 -8.59
CA PRO A 168 -6.78 -9.70 -9.75
C PRO A 168 -7.97 -9.05 -10.45
N GLY A 169 -7.98 -9.05 -11.78
CA GLY A 169 -9.18 -8.65 -12.52
C GLY A 169 -10.24 -9.75 -12.54
N GLY A 170 -11.20 -9.65 -13.45
CA GLY A 170 -12.16 -10.74 -13.70
C GLY A 170 -11.45 -11.97 -14.27
N ALA A 171 -12.03 -13.16 -14.09
CA ALA A 171 -11.39 -14.40 -14.56
C ALA A 171 -11.10 -14.35 -16.08
N THR A 172 -9.85 -14.65 -16.45
CA THR A 172 -9.40 -14.71 -17.85
C THR A 172 -9.08 -16.14 -18.27
N GLY A 173 -9.25 -16.43 -19.56
CA GLY A 173 -8.88 -17.72 -20.16
C GLY A 173 -9.41 -18.95 -19.41
N VAL A 174 -8.48 -19.74 -18.85
CA VAL A 174 -8.76 -21.02 -18.18
C VAL A 174 -8.58 -20.95 -16.65
N GLN A 175 -8.54 -19.75 -16.07
CA GLN A 175 -8.41 -19.56 -14.63
C GLN A 175 -9.52 -20.31 -13.87
N LEU A 176 -9.13 -21.20 -12.95
CA LEU A 176 -10.04 -21.96 -12.10
C LEU A 176 -10.05 -21.39 -10.68
N ARG A 177 -10.96 -20.45 -10.42
CA ARG A 177 -11.12 -19.78 -9.11
C ARG A 177 -11.82 -20.67 -8.07
N GLY A 178 -11.87 -20.22 -6.81
CA GLY A 178 -12.34 -20.96 -5.64
C GLY A 178 -11.25 -21.74 -4.89
N ASN A 179 -9.97 -21.36 -5.04
CA ASN A 179 -8.84 -21.95 -4.33
C ASN A 179 -7.81 -20.86 -3.98
N ASN A 180 -6.68 -21.22 -3.37
CA ASN A 180 -5.63 -20.26 -3.01
C ASN A 180 -4.34 -20.41 -3.84
N THR A 181 -4.48 -20.77 -5.12
CA THR A 181 -3.35 -20.90 -6.06
C THR A 181 -3.21 -19.62 -6.88
N SER A 182 -2.11 -18.89 -6.76
CA SER A 182 -1.89 -17.60 -7.45
C SER A 182 -2.12 -17.66 -8.96
N ALA A 183 -1.65 -18.71 -9.63
CA ALA A 183 -1.82 -18.92 -11.07
C ALA A 183 -3.28 -19.07 -11.54
N ASN A 184 -4.23 -19.26 -10.62
CA ASN A 184 -5.67 -19.28 -10.93
C ASN A 184 -6.32 -17.88 -10.85
N TYR A 185 -5.56 -16.84 -10.52
CA TYR A 185 -6.05 -15.47 -10.33
C TYR A 185 -5.20 -14.40 -10.99
N LEU A 186 -3.87 -14.62 -11.05
CA LEU A 186 -2.88 -13.66 -11.51
C LEU A 186 -2.32 -14.07 -12.87
N GLU A 187 -1.73 -13.13 -13.58
CA GLU A 187 -1.22 -13.31 -14.94
C GLU A 187 0.28 -13.05 -15.08
N ALA A 188 0.88 -13.63 -16.13
CA ALA A 188 2.30 -13.46 -16.47
C ALA A 188 3.23 -13.72 -15.25
N ASP A 189 4.20 -12.82 -15.02
CA ASP A 189 5.16 -12.92 -13.92
C ASP A 189 4.52 -12.64 -12.55
N ASN A 190 3.27 -12.18 -12.46
CA ASN A 190 2.64 -11.88 -11.18
C ASN A 190 2.29 -13.13 -10.36
N VAL A 191 2.34 -14.32 -10.97
CA VAL A 191 2.01 -15.59 -10.30
C VAL A 191 3.05 -16.03 -9.26
N ALA A 192 4.26 -15.47 -9.27
CA ALA A 192 5.32 -15.80 -8.32
C ALA A 192 6.40 -14.69 -8.23
N GLY A 193 6.98 -14.50 -7.05
CA GLY A 193 8.06 -13.52 -6.85
C GLY A 193 9.46 -14.01 -7.23
N PRO A 194 10.48 -13.13 -7.22
CA PRO A 194 10.47 -11.75 -6.70
C PRO A 194 10.20 -10.65 -7.75
N THR A 195 9.99 -11.02 -9.02
CA THR A 195 9.84 -10.07 -10.12
C THR A 195 8.39 -10.05 -10.59
N TYR A 196 7.83 -8.85 -10.67
CA TYR A 196 6.43 -8.62 -11.01
C TYR A 196 6.34 -7.65 -12.18
N VAL A 197 5.18 -7.62 -12.84
CA VAL A 197 4.95 -6.80 -14.04
C VAL A 197 3.63 -6.03 -13.94
N SER A 198 3.63 -4.80 -14.45
CA SER A 198 2.41 -3.99 -14.56
C SER A 198 1.66 -4.17 -15.88
N SER A 199 2.25 -4.91 -16.82
CA SER A 199 1.66 -5.24 -18.12
C SER A 199 2.34 -6.47 -18.73
N ASP A 200 1.62 -7.17 -19.60
CA ASP A 200 2.19 -8.22 -20.46
C ASP A 200 2.15 -7.77 -21.93
N ALA A 201 3.32 -7.54 -22.52
CA ALA A 201 3.43 -7.14 -23.93
C ALA A 201 3.23 -8.30 -24.92
N LEU A 202 3.39 -9.55 -24.46
CA LEU A 202 3.20 -10.75 -25.27
C LEU A 202 1.74 -11.19 -25.29
N ASP A 203 0.99 -10.92 -24.22
CA ASP A 203 -0.44 -11.24 -24.10
C ASP A 203 -1.28 -10.13 -23.41
N PRO A 204 -1.36 -8.92 -24.01
CA PRO A 204 -2.03 -7.79 -23.37
C PRO A 204 -3.55 -7.96 -23.21
N GLU A 205 -4.18 -8.83 -23.99
CA GLU A 205 -5.64 -9.06 -23.94
C GLU A 205 -6.06 -9.96 -22.77
N ASN A 206 -5.12 -10.77 -22.25
CA ASN A 206 -5.36 -11.63 -21.09
C ASN A 206 -4.73 -11.10 -19.80
N PHE A 207 -4.10 -9.93 -19.82
CA PHE A 207 -3.53 -9.30 -18.63
C PHE A 207 -4.49 -8.27 -18.04
N ASN A 208 -5.01 -8.52 -16.84
CA ASN A 208 -5.92 -7.59 -16.17
C ASN A 208 -5.60 -7.32 -14.69
N ASP A 209 -4.52 -7.90 -14.18
CA ASP A 209 -3.93 -7.54 -12.89
C ASP A 209 -3.68 -6.03 -12.75
N ARG A 210 -4.04 -5.49 -11.57
CA ARG A 210 -3.62 -4.16 -11.13
C ARG A 210 -2.57 -4.30 -10.05
N VAL A 211 -1.41 -3.69 -10.25
CA VAL A 211 -0.28 -3.80 -9.33
C VAL A 211 -0.02 -2.45 -8.65
N LEU A 212 0.08 -2.45 -7.32
CA LEU A 212 0.46 -1.29 -6.51
C LEU A 212 1.64 -1.67 -5.61
N THR A 213 2.73 -0.93 -5.73
CA THR A 213 3.92 -1.14 -4.91
C THR A 213 3.87 -0.32 -3.63
N ILE A 214 4.52 -0.84 -2.60
CA ILE A 214 4.92 -0.13 -1.39
C ILE A 214 6.43 -0.11 -1.39
N THR A 215 7.02 1.06 -1.64
CA THR A 215 8.48 1.21 -1.71
C THR A 215 9.10 1.13 -0.32
N THR A 216 10.39 0.77 -0.25
CA THR A 216 11.16 0.85 1.00
C THR A 216 11.11 2.27 1.58
N SER A 217 11.15 3.28 0.71
CA SER A 217 11.07 4.70 1.09
C SER A 217 9.78 5.07 1.80
N GLU A 218 8.65 4.52 1.36
CA GLU A 218 7.33 4.80 1.94
C GLU A 218 7.16 4.20 3.34
N ILE A 219 7.89 3.14 3.66
CA ILE A 219 7.93 2.55 5.00
C ILE A 219 8.99 3.24 5.86
N LEU A 220 10.22 3.34 5.36
CA LEU A 220 11.37 3.79 6.16
C LEU A 220 11.35 5.29 6.45
N SER A 221 10.69 6.10 5.61
CA SER A 221 10.50 7.53 5.88
C SER A 221 9.72 7.79 7.18
N PRO A 222 8.47 7.32 7.36
CA PRO A 222 7.76 7.49 8.62
C PRO A 222 8.35 6.67 9.77
N VAL A 223 8.94 5.50 9.50
CA VAL A 223 9.65 4.72 10.53
C VAL A 223 10.83 5.48 11.11
N SER A 224 11.66 6.12 10.29
CA SER A 224 12.80 6.91 10.78
C SER A 224 12.37 8.07 11.69
N ALA A 225 11.18 8.66 11.45
CA ALA A 225 10.62 9.67 12.35
C ALA A 225 10.25 9.05 13.71
N ARG A 226 9.63 7.86 13.71
CA ARG A 226 9.32 7.13 14.95
C ARG A 226 10.59 6.77 15.73
N VAL A 227 11.66 6.37 15.04
CA VAL A 227 12.96 6.10 15.66
C VAL A 227 13.56 7.38 16.26
N ALA A 228 13.53 8.49 15.53
CA ALA A 228 14.02 9.77 16.02
C ALA A 228 13.24 10.28 17.25
N GLU A 229 11.92 10.06 17.30
CA GLU A 229 11.10 10.35 18.49
C GLU A 229 11.53 9.51 19.70
N ALA A 230 11.76 8.21 19.50
CA ALA A 230 12.23 7.33 20.57
C ALA A 230 13.63 7.73 21.07
N MET A 231 14.56 8.05 20.16
CA MET A 231 15.89 8.54 20.53
C MET A 231 15.83 9.88 21.27
N LYS A 232 14.90 10.77 20.88
CA LYS A 232 14.71 12.05 21.57
C LYS A 232 14.29 11.87 23.03
N LEU A 233 13.46 10.88 23.33
CA LEU A 233 13.04 10.60 24.70
C LEU A 233 14.27 10.33 25.59
N GLU A 234 15.17 9.47 25.13
CA GLU A 234 16.41 9.15 25.84
C GLU A 234 17.36 10.35 25.93
N LEU A 235 17.46 11.16 24.86
CA LEU A 235 18.25 12.39 24.88
C LEU A 235 17.71 13.41 25.89
N ASN A 236 16.38 13.52 26.04
CA ASN A 236 15.79 14.38 27.05
C ASN A 236 16.08 13.88 28.46
N VAL A 237 16.07 12.57 28.70
CA VAL A 237 16.49 11.99 29.98
C VAL A 237 17.96 12.32 30.27
N PHE A 238 18.83 12.14 29.27
CA PHE A 238 20.24 12.51 29.39
C PHE A 238 20.42 13.99 29.73
N HIS A 239 19.67 14.88 29.06
CA HIS A 239 19.68 16.31 29.34
C HIS A 239 19.26 16.64 30.77
N VAL A 240 18.17 16.05 31.25
CA VAL A 240 17.70 16.27 32.64
C VAL A 240 18.77 15.91 33.67
N LEU A 241 19.57 14.88 33.40
CA LEU A 241 20.62 14.43 34.32
C LEU A 241 21.91 15.24 34.22
N ASN A 242 22.25 15.77 33.04
CA ASN A 242 23.55 16.39 32.77
C ASN A 242 23.48 17.92 32.51
N GLY A 243 22.29 18.46 32.33
CA GLY A 243 22.04 19.86 31.94
C GLY A 243 22.35 20.18 30.47
N ILE A 244 22.79 19.20 29.69
CA ILE A 244 23.15 19.33 28.27
C ILE A 244 22.80 18.05 27.52
N TYR A 245 22.53 18.16 26.22
CA TYR A 245 22.58 17.01 25.32
C TYR A 245 24.01 16.47 25.18
N PRO A 246 24.20 15.20 24.75
CA PRO A 246 25.53 14.61 24.53
C PRO A 246 26.44 15.51 23.68
N LEU A 247 27.71 15.63 24.05
CA LEU A 247 28.68 16.48 23.34
C LEU A 247 29.12 15.87 22.00
N ASP A 248 29.17 14.55 21.93
CA ASP A 248 29.67 13.81 20.78
C ASP A 248 28.92 12.49 20.53
N GLN A 249 29.35 11.77 19.50
CA GLN A 249 28.77 10.48 19.12
C GLN A 249 28.95 9.40 20.21
N ALA A 250 30.02 9.44 21.00
CA ALA A 250 30.30 8.43 22.03
C ALA A 250 29.36 8.60 23.23
N GLU A 251 29.15 9.84 23.67
CA GLU A 251 28.16 10.17 24.68
C GLU A 251 26.74 9.88 24.17
N PHE A 252 26.44 10.15 22.90
CA PHE A 252 25.15 9.79 22.29
C PHE A 252 24.90 8.27 22.37
N ILE A 253 25.89 7.45 22.01
CA ILE A 253 25.77 5.98 22.09
C ILE A 253 25.49 5.54 23.54
N THR A 254 26.14 6.17 24.51
CA THR A 254 25.92 5.88 25.93
C THR A 254 24.51 6.30 26.38
N ALA A 255 24.01 7.46 25.91
CA ALA A 255 22.65 7.91 26.18
C ALA A 255 21.59 6.92 25.64
N MET A 256 21.86 6.22 24.55
CA MET A 256 20.96 5.22 23.98
C MET A 256 20.93 3.88 24.75
N GLY A 257 21.72 3.72 25.81
CA GLY A 257 21.78 2.47 26.58
C GLY A 257 20.45 2.06 27.25
N ALA A 258 19.55 3.02 27.49
CA ALA A 258 18.22 2.79 28.05
C ALA A 258 17.09 2.76 27.00
N ALA A 259 17.43 2.95 25.72
CA ALA A 259 16.45 2.97 24.64
C ALA A 259 15.76 1.60 24.46
N PRO A 260 14.56 1.56 23.85
CA PRO A 260 13.89 0.29 23.51
C PRO A 260 14.84 -0.71 22.82
N ALA A 261 14.81 -1.97 23.24
CA ALA A 261 15.79 -2.98 22.81
C ALA A 261 15.84 -3.16 21.27
N TRP A 262 14.73 -2.94 20.57
CA TRP A 262 14.66 -3.02 19.11
C TRP A 262 15.53 -1.96 18.42
N ILE A 263 15.81 -0.81 19.04
CA ILE A 263 16.72 0.21 18.50
C ILE A 263 18.13 -0.38 18.36
N GLY A 264 18.61 -1.06 19.41
CA GLY A 264 19.91 -1.76 19.38
C GLY A 264 19.90 -2.97 18.45
N ALA A 265 18.87 -3.81 18.52
CA ALA A 265 18.76 -5.03 17.70
C ALA A 265 18.74 -4.76 16.19
N ASN A 266 18.23 -3.60 15.77
CA ASN A 266 18.17 -3.18 14.36
C ASN A 266 19.25 -2.15 13.99
N THR A 267 20.28 -2.03 14.84
CA THR A 267 21.47 -1.21 14.64
C THR A 267 21.19 0.27 14.35
N TRP A 268 20.03 0.79 14.78
CA TRP A 268 19.63 2.18 14.56
C TRP A 268 20.61 3.18 15.17
N VAL A 269 21.14 2.91 16.36
CA VAL A 269 22.14 3.78 17.01
C VAL A 269 23.39 3.93 16.15
N LEU A 270 23.92 2.82 15.63
CA LEU A 270 25.13 2.81 14.80
C LEU A 270 24.88 3.36 13.39
N ASN A 271 23.63 3.33 12.94
CA ASN A 271 23.20 3.91 11.67
C ASN A 271 22.98 5.44 11.75
N THR A 272 23.01 6.02 12.94
CA THR A 272 22.67 7.42 13.19
C THR A 272 23.92 8.28 13.34
N LEU A 273 24.01 9.33 12.52
CA LEU A 273 24.90 10.46 12.75
C LEU A 273 24.22 11.45 13.70
N TYR A 274 24.77 11.57 14.90
CA TYR A 274 24.37 12.56 15.89
C TYR A 274 25.27 13.80 15.79
N THR A 275 24.69 14.99 15.93
CA THR A 275 25.46 16.24 16.04
C THR A 275 24.79 17.17 17.04
N GLN A 276 25.50 17.53 18.10
CA GLN A 276 25.06 18.58 19.00
C GLN A 276 25.15 19.94 18.27
N VAL A 277 24.06 20.73 18.33
CA VAL A 277 24.02 22.10 17.80
C VAL A 277 24.23 23.11 18.91
N THR A 278 23.57 22.89 20.04
CA THR A 278 23.74 23.64 21.30
C THR A 278 23.56 22.70 22.48
N ALA A 279 23.73 23.19 23.72
CA ALA A 279 23.40 22.44 24.93
C ALA A 279 21.97 21.85 24.94
N ASP A 280 21.02 22.53 24.28
CA ASP A 280 19.58 22.18 24.31
C ASP A 280 19.04 21.71 22.95
N SER A 281 19.90 21.58 21.93
CA SER A 281 19.49 21.20 20.57
C SER A 281 20.51 20.29 19.89
N ALA A 282 20.01 19.30 19.15
CA ALA A 282 20.83 18.37 18.38
C ALA A 282 20.13 17.96 17.08
N THR A 283 20.90 17.41 16.14
CA THR A 283 20.39 16.81 14.91
C THR A 283 20.68 15.31 14.84
N LEU A 284 19.74 14.55 14.26
CA LEU A 284 19.91 13.14 13.89
C LEU A 284 19.78 13.00 12.38
N ALA A 285 20.73 12.31 11.76
CA ALA A 285 20.65 11.89 10.36
C ALA A 285 20.92 10.39 10.25
N PHE A 286 20.04 9.65 9.58
CA PHE A 286 20.19 8.21 9.39
C PHE A 286 20.91 7.92 8.07
N SER A 287 21.70 6.85 8.03
CA SER A 287 22.42 6.44 6.80
C SER A 287 21.42 6.06 5.71
N ASN A 288 21.71 6.39 4.44
CA ASN A 288 20.78 6.20 3.31
C ASN A 288 19.40 6.86 3.50
N CYS A 289 19.31 7.91 4.31
CA CYS A 289 18.10 8.70 4.46
C CYS A 289 18.41 10.19 4.24
N ASN A 290 17.63 10.86 3.40
CA ASN A 290 17.78 12.31 3.15
C ASN A 290 16.91 13.15 4.09
N ILE A 291 16.64 12.65 5.30
CA ILE A 291 15.90 13.37 6.33
C ILE A 291 16.85 13.67 7.49
N VAL A 292 16.92 14.95 7.86
CA VAL A 292 17.61 15.41 9.06
C VAL A 292 16.56 15.85 10.08
N TYR A 293 16.58 15.21 11.25
CA TYR A 293 15.70 15.53 12.36
C TYR A 293 16.39 16.51 13.31
N THR A 294 15.72 17.59 13.69
CA THR A 294 16.20 18.53 14.72
C THR A 294 15.36 18.37 15.98
N LEU A 295 16.07 18.17 17.08
CA LEU A 295 15.54 17.92 18.42
C LEU A 295 15.84 19.13 19.29
N ASN A 296 14.85 19.58 20.05
CA ASN A 296 15.00 20.66 21.02
C ASN A 296 14.40 20.24 22.36
N VAL A 297 15.10 20.57 23.44
CA VAL A 297 14.59 20.38 24.80
C VAL A 297 13.33 21.23 25.02
N GLY A 298 12.36 20.70 25.77
CA GLY A 298 11.13 21.41 26.09
C GLY A 298 10.12 21.55 24.94
N VAL A 299 10.49 21.20 23.71
CA VAL A 299 9.56 21.07 22.59
C VAL A 299 9.07 19.62 22.54
N PRO A 300 7.76 19.32 22.47
CA PRO A 300 7.30 17.91 22.45
C PRO A 300 7.76 17.15 21.19
N GLY A 301 7.55 17.72 20.00
CA GLY A 301 7.82 17.04 18.72
C GLY A 301 9.23 17.22 18.16
N ILE A 302 9.51 16.55 17.05
CA ILE A 302 10.73 16.74 16.24
C ILE A 302 10.40 17.60 15.03
N SER A 303 11.36 18.39 14.56
CA SER A 303 11.27 19.04 13.25
C SER A 303 12.13 18.28 12.26
N LYS A 304 11.78 18.34 10.96
CA LYS A 304 12.49 17.60 9.92
C LYS A 304 12.77 18.48 8.71
N ALA A 305 13.94 18.28 8.11
CA ALA A 305 14.28 18.78 6.78
C ALA A 305 14.53 17.59 5.86
N GLY A 306 13.95 17.61 4.66
CA GLY A 306 13.93 16.47 3.74
C GLY A 306 12.57 15.77 3.70
N VAL A 307 12.38 14.93 2.67
CA VAL A 307 11.08 14.33 2.36
C VAL A 307 11.06 12.81 2.44
N ARG A 308 12.20 12.15 2.20
CA ARG A 308 12.28 10.69 2.09
C ARG A 308 13.64 10.15 2.56
N CYS A 309 13.60 9.04 3.27
CA CYS A 309 14.55 7.95 3.07
C CYS A 309 14.00 7.16 1.87
#